data_AF-A0A7W7JYK1-F1
#
_entry.id   AF-A0A7W7JYK1-F1
#
_cell.length_a   1.000
_cell.length_b   1.000
_cell.length_c   1.000
_cell.angle_alpha   90.00
_cell.angle_beta   90.00
_cell.angle_gamma   90.00
#
_symmetry.space_group_name_H-M   'P 1'
#
loop_
_entity.id
_entity.type
_entity.pdbx_description
1 polymer ?
#
loop_
_entity_poly.entity_id
_entity_poly.type
_entity_poly.pdbx_seq_one_letter_code
_entity_poly.pdbx_strand_id
1 'polypeptide(L)'
;MIAALLLLFVAQDVPESPENEIVVVGKRLEGISVHVSRGADGKFGCSLSQSSGSASVDGQLCKAAAKCARQGTLSQDAMRGCIEARKPAILEDFSRRIRAGKRG
;
A
#
# COMPACT_ATOMS: atom_id res chain seq x y z
N MET A 1 24.07 -27.64 38.31
CA MET A 1 23.94 -28.07 36.90
C MET A 1 22.48 -27.93 36.52
N ILE A 2 22.05 -26.77 36.01
CA ILE A 2 20.71 -26.58 35.45
C ILE A 2 20.93 -25.95 34.07
N ALA A 3 20.76 -26.77 33.04
CA ALA A 3 20.85 -26.36 31.65
C ALA A 3 19.59 -25.55 31.30
N ALA A 4 19.76 -24.26 31.04
CA ALA A 4 18.71 -23.41 30.51
C ALA A 4 18.58 -23.68 29.00
N LEU A 5 17.53 -24.41 28.60
CA LEU A 5 17.15 -24.52 27.20
C LEU A 5 16.50 -23.22 26.75
N LEU A 6 17.24 -22.42 25.97
CA LEU A 6 16.69 -21.30 25.21
C LEU A 6 15.91 -21.86 24.02
N LEU A 7 14.58 -21.82 24.09
CA LEU A 7 13.69 -22.08 22.96
C LEU A 7 13.82 -20.92 21.95
N LEU A 8 14.62 -21.13 20.91
CA LEU A 8 14.63 -20.28 19.72
C LEU A 8 13.30 -20.50 18.96
N PHE A 9 12.34 -19.60 19.15
CA PHE A 9 11.21 -19.48 18.24
C PHE A 9 11.74 -18.92 16.90
N VAL A 10 12.05 -19.81 15.97
CA VAL A 10 12.21 -19.44 14.56
C VAL A 10 10.80 -19.13 14.05
N ALA A 11 10.50 -17.84 13.86
CA ALA A 11 9.34 -17.41 13.10
C ALA A 11 9.53 -17.97 11.68
N GLN A 12 8.80 -19.03 11.35
CA GLN A 12 8.82 -19.63 10.03
C GLN A 12 8.03 -18.69 9.11
N ASP A 13 8.72 -18.05 8.18
CA ASP A 13 8.13 -17.28 7.08
C ASP A 13 7.41 -18.29 6.18
N VAL A 14 6.18 -18.66 6.54
CA VAL A 14 5.34 -19.54 5.73
C VAL A 14 5.12 -18.81 4.42
N PRO A 15 5.50 -19.39 3.26
CA PRO A 15 5.30 -18.72 1.99
C PRO A 15 3.80 -18.46 1.82
N GLU A 16 3.39 -17.20 1.94
CA GLU A 16 2.01 -16.80 1.70
C GLU A 16 1.64 -17.19 0.27
N SER A 17 0.53 -17.92 0.13
CA SER A 17 -0.06 -18.19 -1.19
C SER A 17 -0.30 -16.85 -1.91
N PRO A 18 -0.07 -16.75 -3.23
CA PRO A 18 -0.39 -15.56 -4.03
C PRO A 18 -1.79 -14.99 -3.73
N GLU A 19 -2.79 -15.85 -3.50
CA GLU A 19 -4.15 -15.41 -3.18
C GLU A 19 -4.28 -14.85 -1.76
N ASN A 20 -3.56 -15.39 -0.77
CA ASN A 20 -3.54 -14.83 0.58
C ASN A 20 -2.88 -13.45 0.58
N GLU A 21 -1.76 -13.30 -0.13
CA GLU A 21 -1.06 -12.02 -0.28
C GLU A 21 -1.99 -10.96 -0.90
N ILE A 22 -2.74 -11.30 -1.95
CA ILE A 22 -3.74 -10.43 -2.58
C ILE A 22 -4.82 -10.00 -1.58
N VAL A 23 -5.36 -10.93 -0.78
CA VAL A 23 -6.39 -10.63 0.21
C VAL A 23 -5.87 -9.71 1.30
N VAL A 24 -4.68 -9.98 1.85
CA VAL A 24 -4.07 -9.17 2.91
C VAL A 24 -3.76 -7.76 2.41
N VAL A 25 -3.13 -7.63 1.25
CA VAL A 25 -2.80 -6.35 0.64
C VAL A 25 -4.08 -5.58 0.29
N GLY A 26 -5.10 -6.24 -0.26
CA GLY A 26 -6.40 -5.64 -0.54
C GLY A 26 -7.08 -5.09 0.71
N LYS A 27 -7.13 -5.87 1.79
CA LYS A 27 -7.70 -5.44 3.08
C LYS A 27 -6.96 -4.25 3.69
N ARG A 28 -5.63 -4.24 3.60
CA ARG A 28 -4.84 -3.10 4.05
C ARG A 28 -5.09 -1.87 3.19
N LEU A 29 -5.10 -2.03 1.86
CA LEU A 29 -5.34 -0.95 0.90
C LEU A 29 -6.69 -0.26 1.12
N GLU A 30 -7.76 -1.03 1.42
CA GLU A 30 -9.08 -0.49 1.79
C GLU A 30 -8.96 0.55 2.92
N GLY A 31 -8.16 0.27 3.95
CA GLY A 31 -7.99 1.13 5.12
C GLY A 31 -6.91 2.23 5.02
N ILE A 32 -6.11 2.26 3.95
CA ILE A 32 -5.05 3.28 3.83
C ILE A 32 -5.65 4.63 3.46
N SER A 33 -5.28 5.65 4.24
CA SER A 33 -5.48 7.06 3.92
C SER A 33 -4.18 7.64 3.38
N VAL A 34 -4.29 8.51 2.37
CA VAL A 34 -3.13 9.19 1.75
C VAL A 34 -3.19 10.66 2.04
N HIS A 35 -2.07 11.20 2.48
CA HIS A 35 -1.88 12.62 2.65
C HIS A 35 -0.92 13.14 1.58
N VAL A 36 -1.38 14.12 0.81
CA VAL A 36 -0.55 14.82 -0.18
C VAL A 36 -0.24 16.20 0.36
N SER A 37 1.05 16.49 0.50
CA SER A 37 1.54 17.82 0.85
C SER A 37 2.16 18.46 -0.39
N ARG A 38 2.16 19.80 -0.44
CA ARG A 38 2.90 20.56 -1.45
C ARG A 38 3.99 21.34 -0.74
N GLY A 39 5.24 21.04 -1.07
CA GLY A 39 6.40 21.74 -0.54
C GLY A 39 6.50 23.17 -1.09
N ALA A 40 7.32 23.99 -0.42
CA ALA A 40 7.59 25.37 -0.84
C ALA A 40 8.25 25.46 -2.22
N ASP A 41 8.96 24.41 -2.64
CA ASP A 41 9.52 24.24 -3.98
C ASP A 41 8.48 23.80 -5.03
N GLY A 42 7.21 23.70 -4.63
CA GLY A 42 6.11 23.28 -5.49
C GLY A 42 6.03 21.78 -5.72
N LYS A 43 6.93 20.95 -5.15
CA LYS A 43 6.88 19.50 -5.28
C LYS A 43 5.80 18.89 -4.41
N PHE A 44 5.23 17.77 -4.87
CA PHE A 44 4.26 17.03 -4.09
C PHE A 44 4.96 15.98 -3.23
N GLY A 45 4.76 16.05 -1.91
CA GLY A 45 5.05 14.98 -0.98
C GLY A 45 3.85 14.05 -0.86
N CYS A 46 4.11 12.78 -0.53
CA CYS A 46 3.08 11.80 -0.23
C CYS A 46 3.46 11.07 1.06
N SER A 47 2.49 10.93 1.98
CA SER A 47 2.58 10.02 3.11
C SER A 47 1.33 9.15 3.20
N LEU A 48 1.52 7.93 3.69
CA LEU A 48 0.44 6.96 3.91
C LEU A 48 0.22 6.80 5.41
N SER A 49 -1.03 6.59 5.83
CA SER A 49 -1.37 6.30 7.23
C SER A 49 -0.72 4.99 7.72
N GLN A 50 -0.54 4.05 6.80
CA GLN A 50 0.17 2.78 7.00
C GLN A 50 0.61 2.23 5.64
N SER A 51 1.52 1.25 5.63
CA SER A 51 1.87 0.51 4.42
C SER A 51 0.82 -0.56 4.11
N SER A 52 0.62 -0.85 2.82
CA SER A 52 -0.14 -2.02 2.37
C SER A 52 0.61 -3.35 2.56
N GLY A 53 1.92 -3.29 2.85
CA GLY A 53 2.82 -4.44 2.78
C GLY A 53 3.40 -4.66 1.38
N SER A 54 3.03 -3.84 0.39
CA SER A 54 3.59 -3.87 -0.96
C SER A 54 4.04 -2.46 -1.39
N ALA A 55 5.36 -2.31 -1.61
CA ALA A 55 5.94 -1.05 -2.04
C ALA A 55 5.39 -0.56 -3.39
N SER A 56 5.03 -1.49 -4.29
CA SER A 56 4.44 -1.14 -5.57
C SER A 56 3.01 -0.61 -5.42
N VAL A 57 2.20 -1.20 -4.54
CA VAL A 57 0.85 -0.71 -4.21
C VAL A 57 0.93 0.66 -3.53
N ASP A 58 1.81 0.82 -2.54
CA ASP A 58 2.02 2.08 -1.83
C ASP A 58 2.45 3.21 -2.79
N GLY A 59 3.40 2.91 -3.68
CA GLY A 59 3.87 3.84 -4.70
C GLY A 59 2.80 4.20 -5.73
N GLN A 60 1.96 3.25 -6.17
CA GLN A 60 0.84 3.52 -7.06
C GLN A 60 -0.21 4.41 -6.40
N LEU A 61 -0.49 4.18 -5.11
CA LEU A 61 -1.44 4.98 -4.35
C LEU A 61 -0.95 6.44 -4.20
N CYS A 62 0.34 6.64 -3.91
CA CYS A 62 0.95 7.97 -3.90
C CYS A 62 0.89 8.68 -5.26
N LYS A 63 1.16 7.95 -6.35
CA LYS A 63 1.04 8.49 -7.72
C LYS A 63 -0.41 8.87 -8.05
N ALA A 64 -1.38 8.07 -7.64
CA ALA A 64 -2.80 8.35 -7.81
C ALA A 64 -3.20 9.64 -7.06
N ALA A 65 -2.78 9.78 -5.81
CA ALA A 65 -3.05 10.97 -5.01
C ALA A 65 -2.42 12.24 -5.62
N ALA A 66 -1.17 12.15 -6.11
CA ALA A 66 -0.53 13.25 -6.82
C ALA A 66 -1.27 13.63 -8.12
N LYS A 67 -1.83 12.65 -8.85
CA LYS A 67 -2.68 12.91 -10.03
C LYS A 67 -3.98 13.61 -9.63
N CYS A 68 -4.65 13.16 -8.58
CA CYS A 68 -5.86 13.79 -8.04
C CYS A 68 -5.62 15.25 -7.62
N ALA A 69 -4.48 15.52 -6.97
CA ALA A 69 -4.04 16.86 -6.60
C ALA A 69 -3.80 17.77 -7.82
N ARG A 70 -3.15 17.25 -8.87
CA ARG A 70 -2.89 17.99 -10.12
C ARG A 70 -4.16 18.32 -10.91
N GLN A 71 -5.24 17.55 -10.72
CA GLN A 71 -6.53 17.81 -11.35
C GLN A 71 -7.31 18.98 -10.73
N GLY A 72 -6.74 19.69 -9.75
CA GLY A 72 -7.42 20.81 -9.09
C GLY A 72 -8.50 20.36 -8.11
N THR A 73 -8.44 19.11 -7.66
CA THR A 73 -9.35 18.58 -6.64
C THR A 73 -8.91 19.13 -5.28
N LEU A 74 -9.50 20.24 -4.83
CA LEU A 74 -9.00 21.00 -3.68
C LEU A 74 -9.71 20.67 -2.35
N SER A 75 -10.94 20.18 -2.37
CA SER A 75 -11.60 19.77 -1.12
C SER A 75 -11.08 18.41 -0.64
N GLN A 76 -10.96 18.24 0.67
CA GLN A 76 -10.51 16.96 1.23
C GLN A 76 -11.42 15.79 0.83
N ASP A 77 -12.74 16.01 0.78
CA ASP A 77 -13.69 14.98 0.37
C ASP A 77 -13.56 14.61 -1.10
N ALA A 78 -13.36 15.58 -1.99
CA ALA A 78 -13.17 15.29 -3.39
C ALA A 78 -11.81 14.60 -3.62
N MET A 79 -10.77 14.99 -2.87
CA MET A 79 -9.46 14.33 -2.90
C MET A 79 -9.57 12.87 -2.46
N ARG A 80 -10.24 12.63 -1.33
CA ARG A 80 -10.53 11.29 -0.81
C ARG A 80 -11.29 10.47 -1.85
N GLY A 81 -12.40 10.99 -2.37
CA GLY A 81 -13.19 10.31 -3.40
C GLY A 81 -12.38 9.97 -4.65
N CYS A 82 -11.54 10.90 -5.12
CA CYS A 82 -10.65 10.66 -6.27
C CYS A 82 -9.65 9.53 -6.00
N ILE A 83 -9.07 9.46 -4.79
CA ILE A 83 -8.09 8.43 -4.42
C ILE A 83 -8.78 7.07 -4.22
N GLU A 84 -9.90 7.03 -3.51
CA GLU A 84 -10.70 5.82 -3.27
C GLU A 84 -11.12 5.17 -4.59
N ALA A 85 -11.53 5.96 -5.58
CA ALA A 85 -11.89 5.47 -6.91
C ALA A 85 -10.73 4.79 -7.67
N ARG A 86 -9.47 4.98 -7.24
CA ARG A 86 -8.29 4.36 -7.88
C ARG A 86 -7.88 3.04 -7.23
N LYS A 87 -8.25 2.80 -5.98
CA LYS A 87 -7.84 1.60 -5.22
C LYS A 87 -8.20 0.28 -5.93
N PRO A 88 -9.39 0.09 -6.53
CA PRO A 88 -9.73 -1.16 -7.20
C PRO A 88 -8.78 -1.49 -8.35
N ALA A 89 -8.44 -0.50 -9.17
CA ALA A 89 -7.53 -0.69 -10.31
C ALA A 89 -6.08 -1.00 -9.85
N ILE A 90 -5.64 -0.40 -8.74
CA ILE A 90 -4.34 -0.69 -8.13
C ILE A 90 -4.30 -2.14 -7.64
N LEU A 91 -5.35 -2.60 -6.96
CA LEU A 91 -5.44 -3.97 -6.46
C LEU A 91 -5.53 -5.00 -7.60
N GLU A 92 -6.26 -4.68 -8.66
CA GLU A 92 -6.35 -5.54 -9.84
C GLU A 92 -4.98 -5.70 -10.51
N ASP A 93 -4.23 -4.61 -10.67
CA ASP A 93 -2.88 -4.65 -11.21
C ASP A 93 -1.94 -5.48 -10.34
N PHE A 94 -1.96 -5.26 -9.03
CA PHE A 94 -1.23 -6.09 -8.07
C PHE A 94 -1.57 -7.57 -8.22
N SER A 95 -2.87 -7.90 -8.26
CA SER A 95 -3.36 -9.28 -8.39
C SER A 95 -2.85 -9.97 -9.65
N ARG A 96 -2.92 -9.29 -10.80
CA ARG A 96 -2.39 -9.81 -12.07
C ARG A 96 -0.88 -10.08 -11.97
N ARG A 97 -0.13 -9.19 -11.35
CA ARG A 97 1.32 -9.29 -11.23
C ARG A 97 1.74 -10.42 -10.29
N ILE A 98 1.08 -10.55 -9.14
CA ILE A 98 1.33 -11.61 -8.17
C ILE A 98 1.02 -12.99 -8.75
N ARG A 99 -0.11 -13.15 -9.45
CA ARG A 99 -0.43 -14.39 -10.18
C ARG A 99 0.57 -14.71 -11.30
N ALA A 100 1.20 -13.70 -11.87
CA ALA A 100 2.30 -13.85 -12.84
C ALA A 100 3.69 -14.03 -12.19
N GLY A 101 3.78 -14.14 -10.86
CA GLY A 101 5.04 -14.30 -10.12
C GLY A 101 5.90 -13.03 -9.99
N LYS A 102 5.34 -11.85 -10.28
CA LYS A 102 6.06 -10.56 -10.32
C LYS A 102 5.76 -9.71 -9.08
N ARG A 103 6.48 -9.94 -7.99
CA ARG A 103 6.29 -9.28 -6.68
C ARG A 103 6.84 -7.85 -6.52
N GLY A 104 7.50 -7.30 -7.55
CA GLY A 104 8.17 -5.98 -7.49
C GLY A 104 7.26 -4.76 -7.35
#